data_AF-A0AAV3P5T3-F1
#
_entry.id   AF-A0AAV3P5T3-F1
#
_cell.length_a   1.000
_cell.length_b   1.000
_cell.length_c   1.000
_cell.angle_alpha   90.00
_cell.angle_beta   90.00
_cell.angle_gamma   90.00
#
_symmetry.space_group_name_H-M   'P 1'
#
loop_
_entity.id
_entity.type
_entity.pdbx_description
1 polymer ?
#
loop_
_entity_poly.entity_id
_entity_poly.type
_entity_poly.pdbx_seq_one_letter_code
_entity_poly.pdbx_strand_id
1 'polypeptide(L)'
;MFMKFKNEGYSPSLNYLREWGCLAKVGLADPKKTNIGPKTYDCVFIGYAQNSAAYRFMSLSDHSISEARDAEFFEHVFSLKKDL
;
A
#
# COMPACT_ATOMS: atom_id res chain seq x y z
N MET A 1 -10.50 12.99 -3.95
CA MET A 1 -9.02 13.17 -3.88
C MET A 1 -8.48 12.97 -5.29
N PHE A 2 -8.19 14.04 -6.02
CA PHE A 2 -7.72 13.96 -7.41
C PHE A 2 -6.18 14.00 -7.40
N MET A 3 -5.52 12.92 -7.81
CA MET A 3 -4.09 12.95 -8.10
C MET A 3 -3.86 13.80 -9.35
N LYS A 4 -3.12 14.90 -9.21
CA LYS A 4 -2.66 15.70 -10.36
C LYS A 4 -1.41 15.05 -10.94
N PHE A 5 -1.51 14.52 -12.15
CA PHE A 5 -0.36 14.08 -12.93
C PHE A 5 0.30 15.31 -13.57
N LYS A 6 1.60 15.51 -13.32
CA LYS A 6 2.41 16.49 -14.06
C LYS A 6 2.86 15.82 -15.35
N ASN A 7 2.36 16.28 -16.50
CA ASN A 7 2.72 15.73 -17.80
C ASN A 7 4.04 16.35 -18.31
N GLU A 8 5.12 15.56 -18.33
CA GLU A 8 6.36 15.88 -19.04
C GLU A 8 6.51 14.90 -20.21
N GLY A 9 5.76 15.14 -21.30
CA GLY A 9 5.97 14.55 -22.65
C GLY A 9 5.81 13.03 -22.83
N TYR A 10 5.87 12.23 -21.77
CA TYR A 10 5.66 10.79 -21.76
C TYR A 10 4.29 10.46 -21.18
N SER A 11 3.60 9.47 -21.75
CA SER A 11 2.38 8.92 -21.16
C SER A 11 2.69 8.43 -19.75
N PRO A 12 2.02 8.97 -18.70
CA PRO A 12 2.29 8.52 -17.34
C PRO A 12 1.92 7.05 -17.20
N SER A 13 2.84 6.23 -16.69
CA SER A 13 2.56 4.83 -16.41
C SER A 13 1.52 4.75 -15.28
N LEU A 14 0.32 4.28 -15.58
CA LEU A 14 -0.73 4.07 -14.57
C LEU A 14 -0.40 2.92 -13.62
N ASN A 15 0.65 2.14 -13.90
CA ASN A 15 1.12 1.01 -13.09
C ASN A 15 1.48 1.37 -11.65
N TYR A 16 1.72 2.63 -11.33
CA TYR A 16 1.97 3.08 -9.95
C TYR A 16 0.69 3.40 -9.19
N LEU A 17 -0.43 3.62 -9.90
CA LEU A 17 -1.69 4.01 -9.29
C LEU A 17 -2.40 2.83 -8.65
N ARG A 18 -2.91 3.07 -7.46
CA ARG A 18 -3.63 2.09 -6.66
C ARG A 18 -4.93 2.65 -6.09
N GLU A 19 -5.92 1.78 -5.96
CA GLU A 19 -7.21 2.14 -5.36
C GLU A 19 -7.10 2.34 -3.85
N TRP A 20 -7.46 3.53 -3.38
CA TRP A 20 -7.43 3.86 -1.95
C TRP A 20 -8.37 2.96 -1.14
N GLY A 21 -7.90 2.48 0.01
CA GLY A 21 -8.67 1.61 0.90
C GLY A 21 -8.68 0.12 0.52
N CYS A 22 -7.96 -0.27 -0.54
CA CYS A 22 -7.82 -1.68 -0.88
C CYS A 22 -6.90 -2.42 0.10
N LEU A 23 -7.11 -3.73 0.21
CA LEU A 23 -6.20 -4.64 0.89
C LEU A 23 -4.87 -4.70 0.13
N ALA A 24 -3.77 -4.61 0.88
CA ALA A 24 -2.43 -4.81 0.38
C ALA A 24 -1.68 -5.78 1.29
N LYS A 25 -0.77 -6.56 0.70
CA LYS A 25 0.16 -7.42 1.42
C LYS A 25 1.56 -6.88 1.26
N VAL A 26 2.16 -6.51 2.38
CA VAL A 26 3.51 -5.95 2.41
C VAL A 26 4.45 -6.97 3.01
N GLY A 27 5.64 -7.12 2.42
CA GLY A 27 6.68 -7.99 2.95
C GLY A 27 7.10 -7.54 4.35
N LEU A 28 7.29 -8.49 5.27
CA LEU A 28 7.90 -8.18 6.56
C LEU A 28 9.35 -7.74 6.34
N ALA A 29 9.80 -6.74 7.09
CA ALA A 29 11.21 -6.38 7.13
C ALA A 29 12.04 -7.59 7.64
N ASP A 30 13.26 -7.75 7.14
CA ASP A 30 14.15 -8.87 7.51
C ASP A 30 14.26 -9.18 9.01
N PRO A 31 14.33 -8.22 9.95
CA PRO A 31 14.36 -8.55 11.39
C PRO A 31 13.06 -9.18 11.92
N LYS A 32 11.95 -9.06 11.18
CA LYS A 32 10.65 -9.67 11.52
C LYS A 32 10.38 -10.96 10.74
N LYS A 33 11.24 -11.33 9.78
CA LYS A 33 11.09 -12.59 9.04
C LYS A 33 11.54 -13.76 9.92
N THR A 34 10.62 -14.65 10.24
CA THR A 34 10.96 -15.95 10.81
C THR A 34 11.09 -16.98 9.68
N ASN A 35 11.94 -18.00 9.85
CA ASN A 35 12.18 -19.00 8.81
C ASN A 35 10.92 -19.80 8.39
N ILE A 36 9.89 -19.86 9.25
CA ILE A 36 8.69 -20.71 9.07
C ILE A 36 7.38 -19.88 9.11
N GLY A 37 7.43 -18.62 9.55
CA GLY A 37 6.24 -17.79 9.71
C GLY A 37 5.80 -17.04 8.46
N PRO A 38 4.68 -16.30 8.55
CA PRO A 38 4.17 -15.49 7.45
C PRO A 38 5.25 -14.50 6.99
N LYS A 39 5.44 -14.41 5.67
CA LYS A 39 6.45 -13.52 5.04
C LYS A 39 5.92 -12.11 4.79
N THR A 40 4.60 -11.93 4.89
CA THR A 40 3.88 -10.70 4.60
C THR A 40 2.89 -10.41 5.72
N TYR A 41 2.48 -9.15 5.83
CA TYR A 41 1.38 -8.73 6.69
C TYR A 41 0.29 -8.04 5.87
N ASP A 42 -0.94 -8.17 6.34
CA ASP A 42 -2.12 -7.60 5.72
C ASP A 42 -2.30 -6.15 6.19
N CYS A 43 -2.50 -5.24 5.24
CA CYS A 43 -2.63 -3.82 5.48
C CYS A 43 -3.58 -3.19 4.48
N VAL A 44 -3.93 -1.93 4.70
CA VAL A 44 -4.79 -1.14 3.81
C VAL A 44 -3.95 -0.07 3.15
N PHE A 45 -4.06 0.06 1.84
CA PHE A 45 -3.44 1.16 1.12
C PHE A 45 -4.14 2.49 1.45
N ILE A 46 -3.40 3.43 2.03
CA ILE A 46 -3.94 4.73 2.47
C ILE A 46 -3.34 5.92 1.71
N GLY A 47 -2.42 5.71 0.78
CA GLY A 47 -1.89 6.76 -0.08
C GLY A 47 -0.41 6.61 -0.39
N TYR A 48 0.21 7.68 -0.86
CA TYR A 48 1.60 7.68 -1.31
C TYR A 48 2.48 8.40 -0.29
N ALA A 49 3.72 7.94 -0.13
CA ALA A 49 4.71 8.62 0.68
C ALA A 49 5.02 10.00 0.09
N GLN A 50 5.25 10.98 0.97
CA GLN A 50 5.45 12.37 0.54
C GLN A 50 6.82 12.60 -0.10
N ASN A 51 7.84 11.92 0.44
CA ASN A 51 9.26 12.18 0.12
C ASN A 51 9.94 10.99 -0.55
N SER A 52 9.18 9.98 -0.98
CA SER A 52 9.74 8.77 -1.60
C SER A 52 8.76 8.13 -2.58
N ALA A 53 9.29 7.33 -3.51
CA ALA A 53 8.49 6.46 -4.38
C ALA A 53 8.06 5.20 -3.62
N ALA A 54 7.36 5.39 -2.50
CA ALA A 54 6.81 4.34 -1.67
C ALA A 54 5.31 4.60 -1.44
N TYR A 55 4.62 3.54 -1.07
CA TYR A 55 3.23 3.56 -0.69
C TYR A 55 3.12 3.63 0.82
N ARG A 56 2.02 4.20 1.31
CA ARG A 56 1.68 4.29 2.71
C ARG A 56 0.54 3.33 3.01
N PHE A 57 0.74 2.55 4.05
CA PHE A 57 -0.17 1.49 4.47
C PHE A 57 -0.56 1.65 5.92
N MET A 58 -1.81 1.30 6.23
CA MET A 58 -2.31 1.15 7.59
C MET A 58 -2.41 -0.35 7.90
N SER A 59 -1.72 -0.80 8.93
CA SER A 59 -1.79 -2.19 9.40
C SER A 59 -3.20 -2.52 9.89
N LEU A 60 -3.72 -3.69 9.53
CA LEU A 60 -5.02 -4.15 10.02
C LEU A 60 -4.97 -4.68 11.46
N SER A 61 -3.78 -4.98 12.00
CA SER A 61 -3.63 -5.55 13.33
C SER A 61 -3.56 -4.51 14.44
N ASP A 62 -2.82 -3.41 14.20
CA ASP A 62 -2.49 -2.41 15.22
C ASP A 62 -2.75 -0.98 14.75
N HIS A 63 -3.33 -0.80 13.56
CA HIS A 63 -3.62 0.51 12.97
C HIS A 63 -2.39 1.42 12.77
N SER A 64 -1.18 0.85 12.85
CA SER A 64 0.06 1.59 12.63
C SER A 64 0.23 1.95 11.16
N ILE A 65 0.86 3.10 10.91
CA ILE A 65 1.20 3.55 9.55
C ILE A 65 2.62 3.11 9.21
N SER A 66 2.78 2.48 8.05
CA SER A 66 4.07 2.08 7.51
C SER A 66 4.22 2.53 6.06
N GLU A 67 5.46 2.72 5.61
CA GLU A 67 5.77 3.02 4.22
C GLU A 67 6.58 1.87 3.62
N ALA A 68 6.18 1.39 2.44
CA ALA A 68 6.88 0.33 1.72
C ALA A 68 6.78 0.53 0.20
N ARG A 69 7.84 0.16 -0.53
CA ARG A 69 7.86 0.23 -1.99
C ARG A 69 7.20 -1.00 -2.62
N ASP A 70 7.47 -2.17 -2.07
CA ASP A 70 7.01 -3.44 -2.61
C ASP A 70 5.79 -3.93 -1.83
N ALA A 71 4.68 -4.05 -2.53
CA ALA A 71 3.43 -4.56 -1.99
C ALA A 71 2.61 -5.21 -3.11
N GLU A 72 1.86 -6.24 -2.74
CA GLU A 72 0.85 -6.85 -3.60
C GLU A 72 -0.51 -6.23 -3.26
N PHE A 73 -1.24 -5.76 -4.27
CA PHE A 73 -2.49 -5.04 -4.10
C PHE A 73 -3.68 -5.90 -4.54
N PHE A 74 -4.69 -5.98 -3.68
CA PHE A 74 -5.94 -6.68 -3.91
C PHE A 74 -7.05 -5.64 -4.05
N GLU A 75 -7.04 -4.92 -5.17
CA GLU A 75 -7.92 -3.76 -5.43
C GLU A 75 -9.42 -4.10 -5.38
N HIS A 76 -9.78 -5.37 -5.56
CA HIS A 76 -11.16 -5.86 -5.43
C HIS A 76 -11.60 -6.09 -3.96
N VAL A 77 -10.68 -6.00 -2.99
CA VAL A 77 -10.95 -6.22 -1.57
C VAL A 77 -10.80 -4.91 -0.81
N PHE A 78 -11.89 -4.41 -0.23
CA PHE A 78 -11.90 -3.16 0.52
C PHE A 78 -12.19 -3.44 2.00
N SER A 79 -11.16 -3.36 2.83
CA SER A 79 -11.27 -3.65 4.26
C SER A 79 -11.90 -2.50 5.06
N LEU A 80 -11.95 -1.27 4.51
CA LEU A 80 -12.52 -0.08 5.16
C LEU A 80 -14.06 0.06 5.02
N LYS A 81 -14.79 -0.97 4.58
CA LYS A 81 -16.26 -0.92 4.35
C LYS A 81 -17.14 -1.28 5.55
N LYS A 82 -16.58 -1.39 6.75
CA LYS A 82 -17.32 -1.51 8.02
C LYS A 82 -16.80 -0.34 8.86
N ASP A 83 -17.45 0.80 9.01
CA ASP A 83 -18.85 1.07 9.29
C ASP A 83 -19.21 2.49 8.78
N LEU A 84 -20.29 2.60 8.00
CA LEU A 84 -21.07 3.83 7.82
C LEU A 84 -22.53 3.48 8.12
#